data_AF-A0AAW8KTH6-F1
#
_entry.id   AF-A0AAW8KTH6-F1
#
_cell.length_a   1.000
_cell.length_b   1.000
_cell.length_c   1.000
_cell.angle_alpha   90.00
_cell.angle_beta   90.00
_cell.angle_gamma   90.00
#
_symmetry.space_group_name_H-M   'P 1'
#
loop_
_entity.id
_entity.type
_entity.pdbx_description
1 polymer ?
#
loop_
_entity_poly.entity_id
_entity_poly.type
_entity_poly.pdbx_seq_one_letter_code
_entity_poly.pdbx_strand_id
1 'polypeptide(L)'
;NDVRISGEDRKWEELSRLLQDDSNMFGADGRREKLIIFTEHKDTLNYLAGKIGSLLGDAGAVLTIKGGMTRDERHRAEEAFKQDANVRILVAT
;
A
#
# COMPACT_ATOMS: atom_id res chain seq x y z
N ASN A 1 15.70 -12.97 -18.58
CA ASN A 1 14.73 -12.87 -17.46
C ASN A 1 14.08 -11.48 -17.44
N ASP A 2 13.96 -10.82 -18.61
CA ASP A 2 13.96 -9.34 -18.66
C ASP A 2 12.58 -8.72 -18.94
N VAL A 3 11.60 -9.54 -19.32
CA VAL A 3 10.25 -9.06 -19.68
C VAL A 3 9.30 -9.04 -18.48
N ARG A 4 9.52 -9.91 -17.48
CA ARG A 4 8.72 -9.92 -16.24
C ARG A 4 8.95 -8.64 -15.43
N ILE A 5 10.19 -8.13 -15.47
CA ILE A 5 10.63 -6.90 -14.81
C ILE A 5 10.04 -5.66 -15.51
N SER A 6 10.01 -5.59 -16.85
CA SER A 6 9.56 -4.37 -17.55
C SER A 6 8.08 -4.04 -17.33
N GLY A 7 7.23 -5.06 -17.19
CA GLY A 7 5.80 -4.88 -16.90
C GLY A 7 5.50 -4.55 -15.43
N GLU A 8 6.25 -5.15 -14.50
CA GLU A 8 6.16 -4.83 -13.07
C GLU A 8 6.75 -3.46 -12.76
N ASP A 9 7.84 -3.07 -13.41
CA ASP A 9 8.47 -1.77 -13.24
C ASP A 9 7.58 -0.65 -13.77
N ARG A 10 6.93 -0.81 -14.93
CA ARG A 10 5.99 0.21 -15.40
C ARG A 10 4.81 0.40 -14.44
N LYS A 11 4.24 -0.69 -13.91
CA LYS A 11 3.18 -0.61 -12.89
C LYS A 11 3.68 0.08 -11.63
N TRP A 12 4.90 -0.23 -11.21
CA TRP A 12 5.53 0.41 -10.08
C TRP A 12 5.80 1.90 -10.33
N GLU A 13 6.32 2.28 -11.50
CA GLU A 13 6.59 3.68 -11.85
C GLU A 13 5.32 4.51 -11.76
N GLU A 14 4.23 4.07 -12.37
CA GLU A 14 2.94 4.76 -12.31
C GLU A 14 2.39 4.82 -10.87
N LEU A 15 2.48 3.72 -10.11
CA LEU A 15 2.08 3.71 -8.70
C LEU A 15 2.94 4.66 -7.87
N SER A 16 4.25 4.68 -8.08
CA SER A 16 5.19 5.54 -7.37
C SER A 16 4.94 7.01 -7.66
N ARG A 17 4.61 7.35 -8.92
CA ARG A 17 4.19 8.70 -9.29
C ARG A 17 2.89 9.07 -8.58
N LEU A 18 1.88 8.20 -8.58
CA LEU A 18 0.62 8.44 -7.87
C LEU A 18 0.83 8.68 -6.37
N LEU A 19 1.74 7.93 -5.74
CA LEU A 19 2.05 8.04 -4.31
C LEU A 19 2.90 9.27 -3.97
N GLN A 20 3.73 9.75 -4.89
CA GLN A 20 4.61 10.91 -4.72
C GLN A 20 3.98 12.22 -5.16
N ASP A 21 2.99 12.20 -6.05
CA ASP A 21 2.30 13.39 -6.51
C ASP A 21 1.36 13.88 -5.40
N ASP A 22 1.98 14.56 -4.44
CA ASP A 22 1.45 14.99 -3.13
C ASP A 22 0.09 15.68 -3.31
N SER A 23 -0.17 16.34 -4.44
CA SER A 23 -1.40 17.08 -4.73
C SER A 23 -2.70 16.24 -4.80
N ASN A 24 -2.64 14.98 -5.25
CA ASN A 24 -3.80 14.05 -5.26
C ASN A 24 -3.93 13.25 -3.96
N MET A 25 -2.89 13.27 -3.13
CA MET A 25 -2.85 12.61 -1.84
C MET A 25 -3.39 13.49 -0.72
N PHE A 26 -3.86 14.71 -1.01
CA PHE A 26 -4.63 15.52 -0.08
C PHE A 26 -6.10 15.54 -0.50
N GLY A 27 -6.98 15.15 0.42
CA GLY A 27 -8.42 15.30 0.27
C GLY A 27 -8.80 16.79 0.22
N ALA A 28 -10.04 17.07 -0.15
CA ALA A 28 -10.56 18.44 -0.22
C ALA A 28 -10.48 19.20 1.14
N ASP A 29 -10.27 18.49 2.24
CA ASP A 29 -10.08 19.01 3.60
C ASP A 29 -8.60 19.21 3.99
N GLY A 30 -7.66 18.95 3.08
CA GLY A 30 -6.21 19.04 3.32
C GLY A 30 -5.63 17.87 4.11
N ARG A 31 -6.40 16.80 4.36
CA ARG A 31 -5.89 15.58 5.00
C ARG A 31 -5.32 14.62 3.98
N ARG A 32 -4.34 13.83 4.41
CA ARG A 32 -3.77 12.80 3.54
C ARG A 32 -4.78 11.67 3.30
N GLU A 33 -5.05 11.39 2.03
CA GLU A 33 -5.96 10.33 1.60
C GLU A 33 -5.39 8.94 1.90
N LYS A 34 -6.28 8.00 2.21
CA LYS A 34 -5.91 6.60 2.46
C LYS A 34 -6.12 5.77 1.19
N LEU A 35 -5.15 4.94 0.84
CA LEU A 35 -5.18 4.11 -0.37
C LEU A 35 -5.26 2.62 -0.04
N ILE A 36 -6.12 1.89 -0.74
CA ILE A 36 -6.16 0.43 -0.70
C ILE A 36 -5.69 -0.11 -2.05
N ILE A 37 -4.70 -1.01 -2.02
CA ILE A 37 -4.12 -1.64 -3.21
C ILE A 37 -4.43 -3.14 -3.16
N PHE A 38 -5.14 -3.63 -4.18
CA PHE A 38 -5.41 -5.05 -4.33
C PHE A 38 -4.40 -5.71 -5.26
N THR A 39 -3.93 -6.90 -4.89
CA THR A 39 -3.05 -7.73 -5.71
C THR A 39 -3.42 -9.20 -5.55
N GLU A 40 -3.27 -9.98 -6.62
CA GLU A 40 -3.63 -11.40 -6.60
C GLU A 40 -2.59 -12.25 -5.86
N HIS A 41 -1.31 -11.88 -5.95
CA HIS A 41 -0.21 -12.71 -5.46
C HIS A 41 0.35 -12.20 -4.13
N LYS A 42 0.51 -13.12 -3.17
CA LYS A 42 1.13 -12.82 -1.87
C LYS A 42 2.56 -12.27 -2.00
N ASP A 43 3.32 -12.74 -2.98
CA ASP A 43 4.68 -12.24 -3.22
C ASP A 43 4.65 -10.80 -3.70
N THR A 44 3.73 -10.45 -4.60
CA THR A 44 3.49 -9.07 -5.04
C THR A 44 3.03 -8.19 -3.87
N LEU A 45 2.20 -8.70 -2.97
CA LEU A 45 1.80 -7.98 -1.75
C LEU A 45 3.01 -7.63 -0.89
N ASN A 46 3.89 -8.60 -0.60
CA ASN A 46 5.07 -8.34 0.23
C ASN A 46 6.04 -7.38 -0.47
N TYR A 47 6.23 -7.54 -1.79
CA TYR A 47 7.05 -6.65 -2.60
C TYR A 47 6.53 -5.21 -2.56
N LEU A 48 5.24 -5.01 -2.81
CA LEU A 48 4.61 -3.68 -2.78
C LEU A 48 4.69 -3.06 -1.38
N ALA A 49 4.36 -3.82 -0.34
CA ALA A 49 4.40 -3.30 1.03
C ALA A 49 5.80 -2.80 1.42
N GLY A 50 6.84 -3.57 1.13
CA GLY A 50 8.23 -3.19 1.41
C GLY A 50 8.69 -1.99 0.58
N LYS A 51 8.38 -1.99 -0.72
CA LYS A 51 8.82 -0.91 -1.62
C LYS A 51 8.10 0.40 -1.34
N ILE A 52 6.80 0.36 -1.03
CA ILE A 52 6.01 1.52 -0.62
C ILE A 52 6.47 2.04 0.74
N GLY A 53 6.69 1.17 1.73
CA GLY A 53 7.19 1.61 3.05
C GLY A 53 8.55 2.31 2.93
N SER A 54 9.43 1.79 2.06
CA SER A 54 10.72 2.42 1.75
C SER A 54 10.55 3.77 1.04
N LEU A 55 9.60 3.86 0.10
CA LEU A 55 9.28 5.09 -0.63
C LEU A 55 8.76 6.21 0.29
N LEU A 56 7.92 5.84 1.26
CA LEU A 56 7.36 6.77 2.25
C LEU A 56 8.33 7.10 3.39
N GLY A 57 9.43 6.35 3.53
CA GLY A 57 10.35 6.45 4.66
C GLY A 57 9.76 5.96 6.00
N ASP A 58 8.59 5.31 5.96
CA ASP A 58 7.88 4.79 7.12
C ASP A 58 7.20 3.46 6.77
N ALA A 59 7.77 2.37 7.29
CA ALA A 59 7.19 1.04 7.13
C ALA A 59 5.86 0.87 7.89
N GLY A 60 5.63 1.66 8.96
CA GLY A 60 4.40 1.65 9.73
C GLY A 60 3.22 2.30 9.00
N ALA A 61 3.50 3.11 7.96
CA ALA A 61 2.47 3.73 7.13
C ALA A 61 1.75 2.73 6.21
N VAL A 62 2.25 1.50 6.09
CA VAL A 62 1.73 0.46 5.18
C VAL A 62 1.30 -0.77 5.96
N LEU A 63 0.02 -1.12 5.86
CA LEU A 63 -0.54 -2.36 6.40
C LEU A 63 -0.76 -3.40 5.30
N THR A 64 -0.84 -4.66 5.69
CA THR A 64 -1.14 -5.76 4.76
C THR A 64 -2.26 -6.64 5.27
N ILE A 65 -3.13 -7.09 4.37
CA ILE A 65 -4.13 -8.13 4.62
C ILE A 65 -3.92 -9.26 3.62
N LYS A 66 -3.73 -10.49 4.10
CA LYS A 66 -3.47 -11.64 3.23
C LYS A 66 -4.22 -12.89 3.62
N GLY A 67 -4.35 -13.81 2.67
CA GLY A 67 -4.82 -15.17 2.91
C GLY A 67 -4.02 -15.83 4.04
N GLY A 68 -4.73 -16.49 4.96
CA GLY A 68 -4.15 -17.13 6.15
C GLY A 68 -4.12 -16.27 7.42
N MET A 69 -4.45 -14.97 7.35
CA MET A 69 -4.69 -14.17 8.57
C MET A 69 -5.99 -14.57 9.26
N THR A 70 -5.94 -14.62 10.60
CA THR A 70 -7.11 -14.82 11.45
C THR A 70 -8.09 -13.65 11.31
N ARG A 71 -9.35 -13.88 11.70
CA ARG A 71 -10.38 -12.84 11.70
C ARG A 71 -9.99 -11.63 12.55
N ASP A 72 -9.38 -11.88 13.70
CA ASP A 72 -8.96 -10.83 14.64
C ASP A 72 -7.81 -10.01 14.08
N GLU A 73 -6.82 -10.64 13.43
CA GLU A 73 -5.73 -9.91 12.77
C GLU A 73 -6.24 -9.03 11.62
N ARG A 74 -7.18 -9.54 10.81
CA ARG A 74 -7.82 -8.75 9.75
C ARG A 74 -8.56 -7.55 10.34
N HIS A 75 -9.34 -7.78 11.40
CA HIS A 75 -10.09 -6.71 12.05
C HIS A 75 -9.18 -5.63 12.60
N ARG A 76 -8.10 -5.99 13.29
CA ARG A 76 -7.11 -5.02 13.79
C ARG A 76 -6.45 -4.23 12.66
N ALA A 77 -6.10 -4.88 11.54
CA ALA A 77 -5.52 -4.19 10.39
C ALA A 77 -6.51 -3.20 9.75
N GLU A 78 -7.79 -3.58 9.63
CA GLU A 78 -8.84 -2.69 9.15
C GLU A 78 -9.10 -1.51 10.10
N GLU A 79 -9.14 -1.76 11.41
CA GLU A 79 -9.32 -0.71 12.42
C GLU A 79 -8.15 0.27 12.43
N ALA A 80 -6.91 -0.24 12.43
CA ALA A 80 -5.71 0.59 12.33
C ALA A 80 -5.72 1.40 11.04
N PHE A 81 -6.09 0.78 9.90
CA PHE A 81 -6.25 1.51 8.65
C PHE A 81 -7.33 2.58 8.72
N LYS A 82 -8.43 2.40 9.46
CA LYS A 82 -9.48 3.43 9.58
C LYS A 82 -9.12 4.55 10.54
N GLN A 83 -8.50 4.23 11.68
CA GLN A 83 -8.35 5.17 12.80
C GLN A 83 -6.95 5.77 12.94
N ASP A 84 -5.89 5.05 12.56
CA ASP A 84 -4.52 5.54 12.70
C ASP A 84 -4.20 6.54 11.58
N ALA A 85 -3.86 7.78 11.95
CA ALA A 85 -3.49 8.83 11.00
C ALA A 85 -2.11 8.60 10.34
N ASN A 86 -1.25 7.79 10.96
CA ASN A 86 0.05 7.43 10.41
C ASN A 86 -0.07 6.36 9.34
N VAL A 87 -1.08 5.48 9.45
CA VAL A 87 -1.37 4.46 8.44
C VAL A 87 -2.04 5.10 7.22
N ARG A 88 -1.47 4.87 6.04
CA ARG A 88 -1.94 5.49 4.79
C ARG A 88 -2.28 4.49 3.71
N ILE A 89 -1.61 3.34 3.69
CA ILE A 89 -1.73 2.38 2.60
C ILE A 89 -2.06 1.01 3.18
N LEU A 90 -3.02 0.33 2.57
CA LEU A 90 -3.36 -1.06 2.86
C LEU A 90 -3.20 -1.89 1.59
N VAL A 91 -2.34 -2.91 1.63
CA VAL A 91 -2.15 -3.84 0.52
C VAL A 91 -2.86 -5.16 0.83
N ALA A 92 -3.76 -5.60 -0.03
CA ALA A 92 -4.61 -6.78 0.20
C ALA A 92 -4.54 -7.82 -0.92
N THR A 93 -4.59 -9.11 -0.54
CA THR A 93 -4.87 -10.26 -1.44
C THR A 93 -6.21 -10.89 -1.13
#